data_AF-A0A420HT68-F1
#
_entry.id   AF-A0A420HT68-F1
#
_cell.length_a   1.000
_cell.length_b   1.000
_cell.length_c   1.000
_cell.angle_alpha   90.00
_cell.angle_beta   90.00
_cell.angle_gamma   90.00
#
_symmetry.space_group_name_H-M   'P 1'
#
loop_
_entity.id
_entity.type
_entity.pdbx_description
1 polymer ?
#
loop_
_entity_poly.entity_id
_entity_poly.type
_entity_poly.pdbx_seq_one_letter_code
_entity_poly.pdbx_strand_id
1 'polypeptide(L)'
;GTLIISEAPLITTTSITSLSPTRTEFELSEALASLPLDQQEAYISLHNNHAETDPAHPLAGIVRSNVYPLGANAKVGGIFLNISRINHSCAPNAVQYWNDLLGRETVYAVKPIDIGEEITLSYYLGGSSVERRQVLLEQFGFWCRCHLCSLPADELAISDRRLERAQELDRLIGDPERCENEPDTVMVACKEMFEIFEQESVRDGRLARLFYDAFQLCNLHSDLARSQCFAEFYYEAKLNSEGAGSHNVLEMLAVRQRPQIHDSFGITNRWKSSVKDRPEFANVDEFRRWLWKY
;
A
#
# COMPACT_ATOMS: atom_id res chain seq x y z
N GLY A 1 8.40 -6.01 -10.08
CA GLY A 1 7.41 -7.04 -9.74
C GLY A 1 6.83 -7.56 -11.03
N THR A 2 6.04 -8.62 -10.94
CA THR A 2 5.42 -9.24 -12.12
C THR A 2 3.93 -8.95 -12.09
N LEU A 3 3.38 -8.42 -13.20
CA LEU A 3 1.94 -8.22 -13.33
C LEU A 3 1.24 -9.59 -13.31
N ILE A 4 0.36 -9.79 -12.33
CA ILE A 4 -0.44 -11.02 -12.19
C ILE A 4 -1.75 -10.86 -12.95
N ILE A 5 -2.48 -9.77 -12.69
CA ILE A 5 -3.79 -9.51 -13.29
C ILE A 5 -3.99 -8.01 -13.49
N SER A 6 -4.67 -7.66 -14.58
CA SER A 6 -5.19 -6.32 -14.85
C SER A 6 -6.65 -6.46 -15.26
N GLU A 7 -7.57 -5.92 -14.45
CA GLU A 7 -9.01 -6.14 -14.58
C GLU A 7 -9.75 -4.80 -14.62
N ALA A 8 -10.68 -4.65 -15.55
CA ALA A 8 -11.60 -3.50 -15.56
C ALA A 8 -12.73 -3.77 -14.55
N PRO A 9 -13.28 -2.73 -13.91
CA PRO A 9 -14.39 -2.92 -12.98
C PRO A 9 -15.61 -3.47 -13.74
N LEU A 10 -16.26 -4.48 -13.18
CA LEU A 10 -17.54 -4.97 -13.68
C LEU A 10 -18.64 -3.92 -13.46
N ILE A 11 -18.67 -3.38 -12.25
CA ILE A 11 -19.59 -2.33 -11.81
C ILE A 11 -18.78 -1.32 -11.02
N THR A 12 -19.06 -0.03 -11.23
CA THR A 12 -18.59 1.07 -10.40
C THR A 12 -19.72 1.62 -9.56
N THR A 13 -19.46 1.99 -8.31
CA THR A 13 -20.49 2.49 -7.40
C THR A 13 -19.97 3.57 -6.45
N THR A 14 -20.81 4.56 -6.13
CA THR A 14 -20.56 5.55 -5.06
C THR A 14 -20.90 5.01 -3.68
N SER A 15 -21.43 3.79 -3.59
CA SER A 15 -21.92 3.18 -2.36
C SER A 15 -20.87 2.95 -1.29
N ILE A 16 -19.58 3.04 -1.63
CA ILE A 16 -18.50 3.08 -0.64
C ILE A 16 -18.61 4.27 0.34
N THR A 17 -19.38 5.30 -0.02
CA THR A 17 -19.70 6.46 0.83
C THR A 17 -21.19 6.59 1.17
N SER A 18 -22.03 5.65 0.72
CA SER A 18 -23.49 5.74 0.87
C SER A 18 -23.95 5.31 2.26
N LEU A 19 -24.88 6.07 2.83
CA LEU A 19 -25.54 5.77 4.11
C LEU A 19 -26.89 5.06 3.92
N SER A 20 -27.33 4.80 2.69
CA SER A 20 -28.63 4.17 2.38
C SER A 20 -28.44 2.82 1.69
N PRO A 21 -28.56 1.69 2.43
CA PRO A 21 -28.50 0.35 1.86
C PRO A 21 -29.57 0.09 0.82
N THR A 22 -30.82 0.52 1.07
CA THR A 22 -31.95 0.29 0.15
C THR A 22 -31.78 1.00 -1.18
N ARG A 23 -31.29 2.24 -1.17
CA ARG A 23 -30.98 2.96 -2.41
C ARG A 23 -29.84 2.30 -3.17
N THR A 24 -28.79 1.91 -2.45
CA THR A 24 -27.63 1.19 -3.02
C THR A 24 -28.07 -0.10 -3.68
N GLU A 25 -28.91 -0.90 -3.03
CA GLU A 25 -29.43 -2.16 -3.56
C GLU A 25 -30.19 -1.94 -4.88
N PHE A 26 -31.04 -0.91 -4.93
CA PHE A 26 -31.79 -0.56 -6.14
C PHE A 26 -30.86 -0.15 -7.30
N GLU A 27 -29.91 0.76 -7.04
CA GLU A 27 -28.95 1.23 -8.06
C GLU A 27 -28.08 0.08 -8.58
N LEU A 28 -27.65 -0.83 -7.70
CA LEU A 28 -26.90 -2.03 -8.07
C LEU A 28 -27.75 -3.02 -8.88
N SER A 29 -29.02 -3.18 -8.55
CA SER A 29 -29.94 -4.04 -9.30
C SER A 29 -30.13 -3.56 -10.73
N GLU A 30 -30.31 -2.24 -10.93
CA GLU A 30 -30.39 -1.65 -12.27
C GLU A 30 -29.09 -1.83 -13.06
N ALA A 31 -27.94 -1.57 -12.43
CA ALA A 31 -26.63 -1.75 -13.05
C ALA A 31 -26.40 -3.22 -13.45
N LEU A 32 -26.70 -4.17 -12.55
CA LEU A 32 -26.53 -5.60 -12.78
C LEU A 32 -27.45 -6.11 -13.90
N ALA A 33 -28.71 -5.67 -13.94
CA ALA A 33 -29.67 -6.06 -14.98
C ALA A 33 -29.24 -5.65 -16.40
N SER A 34 -28.35 -4.66 -16.52
CA SER A 34 -27.79 -4.22 -17.81
C SER A 34 -26.65 -5.10 -18.32
N LEU A 35 -26.09 -5.98 -17.48
CA LEU A 35 -24.96 -6.84 -17.83
C LEU A 35 -25.43 -8.17 -18.47
N PRO A 36 -24.55 -8.83 -19.25
CA PRO A 36 -24.78 -10.22 -19.69
C PRO A 36 -25.07 -11.19 -18.53
N LEU A 37 -25.90 -12.21 -18.76
CA LEU A 37 -26.35 -13.13 -17.71
C LEU A 37 -25.19 -13.84 -16.98
N ASP A 38 -24.14 -14.22 -17.70
CA ASP A 38 -22.94 -14.84 -17.12
C ASP A 38 -22.21 -13.89 -16.17
N GLN A 39 -22.20 -12.59 -16.48
CA GLN A 39 -21.63 -11.57 -15.59
C GLN A 39 -22.52 -11.31 -14.36
N GLN A 40 -23.84 -11.39 -14.52
CA GLN A 40 -24.78 -11.29 -13.40
C GLN A 40 -24.57 -12.45 -12.42
N GLU A 41 -24.52 -13.67 -12.94
CA GLU A 41 -24.23 -14.87 -12.16
C GLU A 41 -22.86 -14.79 -11.47
N ALA A 42 -21.84 -14.31 -12.19
CA ALA A 42 -20.51 -14.14 -11.64
C ALA A 42 -20.49 -13.14 -10.47
N TYR A 43 -21.19 -12.01 -10.58
CA TYR A 43 -21.32 -11.04 -9.49
C TYR A 43 -22.02 -11.67 -8.28
N ILE A 44 -23.16 -12.35 -8.49
CA ILE A 44 -23.94 -12.99 -7.42
C ILE A 44 -23.14 -14.09 -6.72
N SER A 45 -22.19 -14.72 -7.43
CA SER A 45 -21.29 -15.74 -6.86
C SER A 45 -20.20 -15.19 -5.94
N LEU A 46 -20.01 -13.86 -5.89
CA LEU A 46 -19.04 -13.26 -4.97
C LEU A 46 -19.49 -13.42 -3.51
N HIS A 47 -18.52 -13.43 -2.61
CA HIS A 47 -18.79 -13.63 -1.20
C HIS A 47 -19.61 -12.47 -0.61
N ASN A 48 -20.61 -12.78 0.21
CA ASN A 48 -21.40 -11.78 0.93
C ASN A 48 -21.32 -12.05 2.43
N ASN A 49 -20.47 -11.30 3.12
CA ASN A 49 -20.31 -11.39 4.57
C ASN A 49 -21.53 -10.85 5.35
N HIS A 50 -22.52 -10.28 4.66
CA HIS A 50 -23.72 -9.68 5.25
C HIS A 50 -25.00 -10.45 4.94
N ALA A 51 -24.92 -11.63 4.31
CA ALA A 51 -26.09 -12.40 3.90
C ALA A 51 -27.04 -12.73 5.05
N GLU A 52 -26.51 -13.02 6.24
CA GLU A 52 -27.33 -13.32 7.43
C GLU A 52 -27.75 -12.05 8.19
N THR A 53 -26.88 -11.04 8.26
CA THR A 53 -27.11 -9.82 9.05
C THR A 53 -28.00 -8.81 8.35
N ASP A 54 -28.01 -8.81 7.01
CA ASP A 54 -28.81 -7.90 6.17
C ASP A 54 -29.31 -8.61 4.89
N PRO A 55 -30.19 -9.62 5.02
CA PRO A 55 -30.68 -10.40 3.89
C PRO A 55 -31.55 -9.59 2.91
N ALA A 56 -31.98 -8.38 3.29
CA ALA A 56 -32.78 -7.50 2.45
C ALA A 56 -31.95 -6.76 1.38
N HIS A 57 -30.61 -6.70 1.55
CA HIS A 57 -29.72 -5.98 0.65
C HIS A 57 -28.52 -6.84 0.20
N PRO A 58 -28.77 -7.97 -0.50
CA PRO A 58 -27.72 -8.90 -0.90
C PRO A 58 -26.69 -8.28 -1.86
N LEU A 59 -27.10 -7.45 -2.82
CA LEU A 59 -26.15 -6.83 -3.76
C LEU A 59 -25.24 -5.82 -3.06
N ALA A 60 -25.81 -5.00 -2.16
CA ALA A 60 -25.05 -4.08 -1.32
C ALA A 60 -24.09 -4.83 -0.38
N GLY A 61 -24.53 -5.97 0.17
CA GLY A 61 -23.69 -6.85 0.99
C GLY A 61 -22.48 -7.41 0.24
N ILE A 62 -22.67 -7.81 -1.03
CA ILE A 62 -21.57 -8.20 -1.93
C ILE A 62 -20.62 -7.03 -2.15
N VAL A 63 -21.12 -5.82 -2.44
CA VAL A 63 -20.25 -4.65 -2.61
C VAL A 63 -19.42 -4.41 -1.36
N ARG A 64 -20.05 -4.36 -0.18
CA ARG A 64 -19.35 -4.12 1.10
C ARG A 64 -18.24 -5.12 1.38
N SER A 65 -18.38 -6.35 0.88
CA SER A 65 -17.41 -7.43 1.08
C SER A 65 -16.26 -7.42 0.06
N ASN A 66 -16.44 -6.80 -1.11
CA ASN A 66 -15.56 -7.03 -2.28
C ASN A 66 -15.09 -5.76 -3.01
N VAL A 67 -15.55 -4.58 -2.61
CA VAL A 67 -15.31 -3.33 -3.33
C VAL A 67 -13.90 -2.78 -3.09
N TYR A 68 -13.27 -2.31 -4.17
CA TYR A 68 -11.99 -1.63 -4.13
C TYR A 68 -12.19 -0.13 -4.44
N PRO A 69 -11.63 0.80 -3.63
CA PRO A 69 -11.61 2.22 -3.99
C PRO A 69 -10.84 2.45 -5.30
N LEU A 70 -11.41 3.23 -6.21
CA LEU A 70 -10.76 3.55 -7.50
C LEU A 70 -9.77 4.71 -7.36
N GLY A 71 -8.71 4.47 -6.58
CA GLY A 71 -7.64 5.43 -6.29
C GLY A 71 -7.69 6.00 -4.88
N ALA A 72 -6.66 6.78 -4.53
CA ALA A 72 -6.54 7.40 -3.22
C ALA A 72 -7.66 8.43 -3.00
N ASN A 73 -8.34 8.36 -1.85
CA ASN A 73 -9.49 9.21 -1.48
C ASN A 73 -10.69 9.14 -2.44
N ALA A 74 -10.80 8.06 -3.23
CA ALA A 74 -11.90 7.89 -4.16
C ALA A 74 -13.25 7.79 -3.42
N LYS A 75 -14.27 8.47 -3.96
CA LYS A 75 -15.68 8.31 -3.55
C LYS A 75 -16.42 7.25 -4.36
N VAL A 76 -15.74 6.69 -5.35
CA VAL A 76 -16.24 5.63 -6.23
C VAL A 76 -15.37 4.40 -6.01
N GLY A 77 -16.03 3.25 -5.86
CA GLY A 77 -15.39 1.94 -5.81
C GLY A 77 -15.76 1.10 -7.03
N GLY A 78 -14.99 0.05 -7.27
CA GLY A 78 -15.22 -0.93 -8.33
C GLY A 78 -15.30 -2.36 -7.77
N ILE A 79 -16.05 -3.20 -8.48
CA ILE A 79 -16.12 -4.64 -8.25
C ILE A 79 -15.38 -5.37 -9.37
N PHE A 80 -14.52 -6.31 -8.99
CA PHE A 80 -13.57 -6.97 -9.89
C PHE A 80 -13.70 -8.49 -9.70
N LEU A 81 -14.24 -9.20 -10.70
CA LEU A 81 -14.68 -10.59 -10.52
C LEU A 81 -13.56 -11.55 -10.10
N ASN A 82 -12.33 -11.31 -10.57
CA ASN A 82 -11.18 -12.13 -10.24
C ASN A 82 -10.39 -11.55 -9.07
N ILE A 83 -10.14 -10.24 -9.05
CA ILE A 83 -9.38 -9.59 -7.97
C ILE A 83 -10.11 -9.68 -6.63
N SER A 84 -11.44 -9.61 -6.59
CA SER A 84 -12.23 -9.80 -5.36
C SER A 84 -12.11 -11.21 -4.76
N ARG A 85 -11.53 -12.18 -5.46
CA ARG A 85 -11.28 -13.54 -4.95
C ARG A 85 -9.92 -13.71 -4.27
N ILE A 86 -9.03 -12.72 -4.37
CA ILE A 86 -7.67 -12.82 -3.84
C ILE A 86 -7.71 -12.60 -2.32
N ASN A 87 -7.38 -13.63 -1.55
CA ASN A 87 -7.48 -13.59 -0.09
C ASN A 87 -6.48 -12.67 0.60
N HIS A 88 -6.76 -12.39 1.88
CA HIS A 88 -5.89 -11.61 2.74
C HIS A 88 -4.71 -12.42 3.32
N SER A 89 -3.55 -11.78 3.42
CA SER A 89 -2.47 -12.14 4.33
C SER A 89 -1.91 -10.87 5.00
N CYS A 90 -1.54 -10.96 6.28
CA CYS A 90 -0.85 -9.87 6.97
C CYS A 90 0.60 -9.68 6.48
N ALA A 91 1.13 -10.68 5.78
CA ALA A 91 2.41 -10.65 5.08
C ALA A 91 2.18 -11.02 3.61
N PRO A 92 1.55 -10.15 2.81
CA PRO A 92 1.15 -10.48 1.45
C PRO A 92 2.36 -10.70 0.53
N ASN A 93 2.13 -11.41 -0.58
CA ASN A 93 3.09 -11.60 -1.67
C ASN A 93 2.75 -10.78 -2.92
N ALA A 94 1.56 -10.16 -2.97
CA ALA A 94 1.13 -9.25 -4.02
C ALA A 94 0.55 -7.94 -3.46
N VAL A 95 0.46 -6.93 -4.33
CA VAL A 95 -0.12 -5.61 -4.03
C VAL A 95 -1.05 -5.22 -5.16
N GLN A 96 -2.21 -4.66 -4.80
CA GLN A 96 -3.16 -4.07 -5.72
C GLN A 96 -2.92 -2.57 -5.92
N TYR A 97 -3.21 -2.07 -7.11
CA TYR A 97 -3.16 -0.66 -7.47
C TYR A 97 -4.19 -0.33 -8.55
N TRP A 98 -5.02 0.66 -8.29
CA TRP A 98 -5.86 1.29 -9.30
C TRP A 98 -5.02 2.15 -10.23
N ASN A 99 -4.86 1.70 -11.48
CA ASN A 99 -4.23 2.47 -12.54
C ASN A 99 -5.30 3.28 -13.28
N ASP A 100 -5.40 4.56 -12.96
CA ASP A 100 -6.36 5.50 -13.52
C ASP A 100 -6.12 5.78 -15.02
N LEU A 101 -4.86 5.75 -15.46
CA LEU A 101 -4.50 5.91 -16.88
C LEU A 101 -4.98 4.74 -17.74
N LEU A 102 -5.07 3.54 -17.15
CA LEU A 102 -5.62 2.35 -17.81
C LEU A 102 -7.12 2.16 -17.54
N GLY A 103 -7.66 2.79 -16.50
CA GLY A 103 -9.01 2.52 -15.99
C GLY A 103 -9.17 1.09 -15.48
N ARG A 104 -8.12 0.53 -14.86
CA ARG A 104 -8.07 -0.88 -14.43
C ARG A 104 -7.40 -1.04 -13.07
N GLU A 105 -7.89 -2.00 -12.29
CA GLU A 105 -7.19 -2.48 -11.10
C GLU A 105 -6.10 -3.45 -11.56
N THR A 106 -4.92 -3.32 -10.98
CA THR A 106 -3.76 -4.15 -11.29
C THR A 106 -3.25 -4.81 -10.03
N VAL A 107 -2.76 -6.04 -10.14
CA VAL A 107 -2.11 -6.75 -9.04
C VAL A 107 -0.72 -7.18 -9.47
N TYR A 108 0.28 -6.81 -8.70
CA TYR A 108 1.68 -7.16 -8.94
C TYR A 108 2.24 -8.04 -7.83
N ALA A 109 2.99 -9.07 -8.21
CA ALA A 109 3.83 -9.81 -7.29
C ALA A 109 4.97 -8.91 -6.79
N VAL A 110 5.07 -8.75 -5.47
CA VAL A 110 6.14 -8.00 -4.78
C VAL A 110 7.13 -8.90 -4.04
N LYS A 111 6.85 -10.22 -4.05
CA LYS A 111 7.73 -11.30 -3.59
C LYS A 111 7.73 -12.42 -4.66
N PRO A 112 8.74 -13.31 -4.68
CA PRO A 112 8.63 -14.56 -5.41
C PRO A 112 7.39 -15.34 -4.96
N ILE A 113 6.73 -16.01 -5.90
CA ILE A 113 5.54 -16.84 -5.64
C ILE A 113 5.80 -18.19 -6.31
N ASP A 114 5.87 -19.25 -5.50
CA ASP A 114 6.13 -20.61 -5.99
C ASP A 114 4.88 -21.25 -6.62
N ILE A 115 5.08 -22.27 -7.46
CA ILE A 115 3.95 -23.01 -8.05
C ILE A 115 3.10 -23.64 -6.93
N GLY A 116 1.82 -23.30 -6.90
CA GLY A 116 0.87 -23.78 -5.89
C GLY A 116 0.80 -22.91 -4.63
N GLU A 117 1.63 -21.88 -4.49
CA GLU A 117 1.48 -20.86 -3.47
C GLU A 117 0.27 -19.96 -3.77
N GLU A 118 -0.51 -19.64 -2.74
CA GLU A 118 -1.65 -18.74 -2.86
C GLU A 118 -1.19 -17.27 -3.03
N ILE A 119 -1.79 -16.57 -4.00
CA ILE A 119 -1.61 -15.13 -4.16
C ILE A 119 -2.45 -14.43 -3.10
N THR A 120 -1.84 -13.52 -2.33
CA THR A 120 -2.52 -12.81 -1.25
C THR A 120 -2.25 -11.31 -1.26
N LEU A 121 -3.26 -10.53 -0.86
CA LEU A 121 -3.21 -9.08 -0.69
C LEU A 121 -3.32 -8.69 0.79
N SER A 122 -3.06 -7.43 1.11
CA SER A 122 -3.41 -6.89 2.43
C SER A 122 -4.71 -6.10 2.36
N TYR A 123 -5.69 -6.47 3.16
CA TYR A 123 -6.95 -5.73 3.33
C TYR A 123 -6.83 -4.65 4.40
N TYR A 124 -5.84 -4.81 5.29
CA TYR A 124 -5.61 -3.91 6.41
C TYR A 124 -4.12 -3.86 6.74
N LEU A 125 -3.57 -2.65 6.85
CA LEU A 125 -2.14 -2.42 7.05
C LEU A 125 -1.85 -1.96 8.49
N GLY A 126 -0.86 -2.58 9.12
CA GLY A 126 -0.37 -2.20 10.45
C GLY A 126 -1.05 -2.92 11.61
N GLY A 127 -0.69 -2.54 12.83
CA GLY A 127 -1.27 -3.00 14.09
C GLY A 127 -0.59 -4.25 14.62
N SER A 128 -0.91 -4.61 15.85
CA SER A 128 -0.62 -5.95 16.39
C SER A 128 -1.51 -7.01 15.75
N SER A 129 -1.17 -8.28 15.91
CA SER A 129 -1.98 -9.39 15.45
C SER A 129 -3.39 -9.37 16.03
N VAL A 130 -3.56 -8.92 17.27
CA VAL A 130 -4.87 -8.76 17.93
C VAL A 130 -5.69 -7.69 17.23
N GLU A 131 -5.11 -6.51 17.01
CA GLU A 131 -5.77 -5.40 16.31
C GLU A 131 -6.17 -5.81 14.88
N ARG A 132 -5.22 -6.35 14.11
CA ARG A 132 -5.48 -6.82 12.73
C ARG A 132 -6.63 -7.82 12.69
N ARG A 133 -6.61 -8.83 13.57
CA ARG A 133 -7.65 -9.87 13.61
C ARG A 133 -9.00 -9.32 14.00
N GLN A 134 -9.05 -8.37 14.94
CA GLN A 134 -10.30 -7.73 15.33
C GLN A 134 -10.89 -6.94 14.16
N VAL A 135 -10.09 -6.13 13.48
CA VAL A 135 -10.53 -5.37 12.30
C VAL A 135 -11.01 -6.29 11.18
N LEU A 136 -10.27 -7.36 10.90
CA LEU A 136 -10.64 -8.33 9.86
C LEU A 136 -11.92 -9.10 10.21
N LEU A 137 -12.13 -9.42 11.48
CA LEU A 137 -13.36 -10.07 11.93
C LEU A 137 -14.56 -9.13 11.79
N GLU A 138 -14.42 -7.86 12.20
CA GLU A 138 -15.50 -6.88 12.14
C GLU A 138 -15.88 -6.48 10.71
N GLN A 139 -14.88 -6.27 9.85
CA GLN A 139 -15.10 -5.77 8.50
C GLN A 139 -15.34 -6.90 7.47
N PHE A 140 -14.64 -8.02 7.62
CA PHE A 140 -14.62 -9.10 6.63
C PHE A 140 -15.10 -10.46 7.18
N GLY A 141 -15.45 -10.56 8.47
CA GLY A 141 -16.11 -11.73 9.04
C GLY A 141 -15.21 -12.95 9.23
N PHE A 142 -13.89 -12.81 9.15
CA PHE A 142 -12.97 -13.93 9.30
C PHE A 142 -11.85 -13.66 10.30
N TRP A 143 -11.34 -14.73 10.90
CA TRP A 143 -10.17 -14.70 11.78
C TRP A 143 -8.90 -15.06 11.00
N CYS A 144 -7.96 -14.14 10.87
CA CYS A 144 -6.74 -14.36 10.08
C CYS A 144 -5.84 -15.46 10.67
N ARG A 145 -5.44 -16.40 9.79
CA ARG A 145 -4.55 -17.54 10.08
C ARG A 145 -3.35 -17.60 9.12
N CYS A 146 -2.99 -16.48 8.49
CA CYS A 146 -1.79 -16.42 7.65
C CYS A 146 -0.52 -16.79 8.45
N HIS A 147 0.58 -17.07 7.76
CA HIS A 147 1.84 -17.47 8.38
C HIS A 147 2.27 -16.55 9.54
N LEU A 148 2.20 -15.23 9.33
CA LEU A 148 2.55 -14.23 10.36
C LEU A 148 1.68 -14.37 11.61
N CYS A 149 0.36 -14.46 11.44
CA CYS A 149 -0.58 -14.59 12.56
C CYS A 149 -0.54 -15.98 13.23
N SER A 150 0.03 -16.98 12.56
CA SER A 150 0.14 -18.37 13.04
C SER A 150 1.52 -18.69 13.63
N LEU A 151 2.39 -17.69 13.79
CA LEU A 151 3.67 -17.85 14.48
C LEU A 151 3.47 -18.32 15.94
N PRO A 152 4.47 -19.01 16.52
CA PRO A 152 4.51 -19.28 17.96
C PRO A 152 4.33 -17.99 18.78
N ALA A 153 3.71 -18.09 19.96
CA ALA A 153 3.30 -16.92 20.74
C ALA A 153 4.45 -15.93 21.03
N ASP A 154 5.65 -16.43 21.35
CA ASP A 154 6.82 -15.58 21.62
C ASP A 154 7.31 -14.86 20.36
N GLU A 155 7.34 -15.53 19.22
CA GLU A 155 7.72 -14.96 17.92
C GLU A 155 6.69 -13.95 17.43
N LEU A 156 5.40 -14.27 17.58
CA LEU A 156 4.29 -13.37 17.25
C LEU A 156 4.37 -12.10 18.10
N ALA A 157 4.64 -12.21 19.40
CA ALA A 157 4.80 -11.05 20.27
C ALA A 157 6.00 -10.19 19.90
N ILE A 158 7.09 -10.77 19.38
CA ILE A 158 8.24 -10.01 18.86
C ILE A 158 7.86 -9.26 17.58
N SER A 159 7.21 -9.94 16.63
CA SER A 159 6.73 -9.33 15.38
C SER A 159 5.74 -8.20 15.66
N ASP A 160 4.77 -8.43 16.55
CA ASP A 160 3.78 -7.41 16.92
C ASP A 160 4.44 -6.15 17.49
N ARG A 161 5.40 -6.28 18.40
CA ARG A 161 6.15 -5.12 18.94
C ARG A 161 6.87 -4.34 17.85
N ARG A 162 7.45 -5.03 16.85
CA ARG A 162 8.12 -4.36 15.72
C ARG A 162 7.11 -3.62 14.85
N LEU A 163 5.98 -4.23 14.53
CA LEU A 163 4.96 -3.61 13.67
C LEU A 163 4.24 -2.44 14.36
N GLU A 164 3.98 -2.54 15.67
CA GLU A 164 3.50 -1.43 16.49
C GLU A 164 4.53 -0.29 16.51
N ARG A 165 5.82 -0.61 16.71
CA ARG A 165 6.90 0.37 16.64
C ARG A 165 6.97 1.05 15.28
N ALA A 166 6.82 0.31 14.18
CA ALA A 166 6.79 0.89 12.84
C ALA A 166 5.63 1.88 12.66
N GLN A 167 4.46 1.66 13.28
CA GLN A 167 3.34 2.62 13.25
C GLN A 167 3.59 3.88 14.10
N GLU A 168 4.31 3.76 15.20
CA GLU A 168 4.76 4.93 15.96
C GLU A 168 5.74 5.77 15.15
N LEU A 169 6.70 5.11 14.51
CA LEU A 169 7.69 5.74 13.64
C LEU A 169 7.03 6.42 12.44
N ASP A 170 6.06 5.76 11.78
CA ASP A 170 5.29 6.32 10.67
C ASP A 170 4.61 7.64 11.05
N ARG A 171 3.96 7.70 12.23
CA ARG A 171 3.35 8.93 12.76
C ARG A 171 4.37 10.03 13.05
N LEU A 172 5.55 9.66 13.57
CA LEU A 172 6.63 10.60 13.84
C LEU A 172 7.20 11.18 12.53
N ILE A 173 7.39 10.32 11.52
CA ILE A 173 7.91 10.69 10.21
C ILE A 173 6.93 11.58 9.45
N GLY A 174 5.62 11.31 9.58
CA GLY A 174 4.58 12.10 8.94
C GLY A 174 4.32 13.47 9.56
N ASP A 175 4.99 13.85 10.66
CA ASP A 175 4.84 15.13 11.33
C ASP A 175 5.68 16.23 10.63
N PRO A 176 5.05 17.23 9.95
CA PRO A 176 5.78 18.26 9.22
C PRO A 176 6.66 19.14 10.12
N GLU A 177 6.21 19.41 11.36
CA GLU A 177 6.96 20.27 12.29
C GLU A 177 8.25 19.58 12.71
N ARG A 178 8.21 18.27 12.96
CA ARG A 178 9.40 17.46 13.25
C ARG A 178 10.33 17.36 12.05
N CYS A 179 9.78 17.18 10.85
CA CYS A 179 10.58 17.14 9.63
C CYS A 179 11.40 18.42 9.44
N GLU A 180 10.83 19.58 9.74
CA GLU A 180 11.54 20.86 9.64
C GLU A 180 12.54 21.07 10.80
N ASN A 181 12.12 20.76 12.04
CA ASN A 181 12.84 21.18 13.24
C ASN A 181 13.81 20.12 13.80
N GLU A 182 13.52 18.84 13.63
CA GLU A 182 14.24 17.71 14.22
C GLU A 182 14.66 16.64 13.17
N PRO A 183 15.28 17.02 12.04
CA PRO A 183 15.45 16.11 10.90
C PRO A 183 16.36 14.92 11.19
N ASP A 184 17.34 15.07 12.08
CA ASP A 184 18.21 13.97 12.51
C ASP A 184 17.39 12.89 13.25
N THR A 185 16.46 13.29 14.12
CA THR A 185 15.51 12.40 14.80
C THR A 185 14.62 11.68 13.80
N VAL A 186 14.10 12.40 12.79
CA VAL A 186 13.26 11.80 11.75
C VAL A 186 14.06 10.83 10.88
N MET A 187 15.32 11.14 10.55
CA MET A 187 16.18 10.23 9.78
C MET A 187 16.50 8.95 10.56
N VAL A 188 16.74 9.06 11.87
CA VAL A 188 16.87 7.88 12.76
C VAL A 188 15.59 7.05 12.74
N ALA A 189 14.43 7.68 12.80
CA ALA A 189 13.14 7.00 12.74
C ALA A 189 12.94 6.27 11.38
N CYS A 190 13.28 6.93 10.26
CA CYS A 190 13.23 6.31 8.94
C CYS A 190 14.14 5.07 8.85
N LYS A 191 15.36 5.16 9.41
CA LYS A 191 16.31 4.04 9.46
C LYS A 191 15.75 2.87 10.27
N GLU A 192 15.26 3.14 11.48
CA GLU A 192 14.69 2.12 12.37
C GLU A 192 13.48 1.43 11.71
N MET A 193 12.60 2.20 11.07
CA MET A 193 11.44 1.68 10.36
C MET A 193 11.84 0.82 9.15
N PHE A 194 12.88 1.22 8.42
CA PHE A 194 13.43 0.42 7.32
C PHE A 194 13.98 -0.93 7.82
N GLU A 195 14.72 -0.92 8.94
CA GLU A 195 15.27 -2.13 9.55
C GLU A 195 14.15 -3.07 10.03
N ILE A 196 13.05 -2.54 10.56
CA ILE A 196 11.86 -3.32 10.91
C ILE A 196 11.25 -3.93 9.65
N PHE A 197 11.08 -3.17 8.57
CA PHE A 197 10.52 -3.69 7.31
C PHE A 197 11.39 -4.77 6.67
N GLU A 198 12.71 -4.71 6.82
CA GLU A 198 13.60 -5.80 6.42
C GLU A 198 13.39 -7.06 7.27
N GLN A 199 13.29 -6.92 8.60
CA GLN A 199 13.07 -8.04 9.51
C GLN A 199 11.70 -8.71 9.31
N GLU A 200 10.66 -7.93 9.08
CA GLU A 200 9.29 -8.40 8.86
C GLU A 200 9.00 -8.71 7.37
N SER A 201 10.01 -8.61 6.51
CA SER A 201 9.88 -8.84 5.06
C SER A 201 8.73 -8.07 4.41
N VAL A 202 8.55 -6.81 4.81
CA VAL A 202 7.56 -5.89 4.24
C VAL A 202 8.03 -5.43 2.87
N ARG A 203 7.20 -5.65 1.86
CA ARG A 203 7.47 -5.30 0.44
C ARG A 203 6.30 -4.58 -0.23
N ASP A 204 5.29 -4.21 0.55
CA ASP A 204 4.09 -3.54 0.06
C ASP A 204 4.25 -2.01 0.04
N GLY A 205 3.15 -1.29 -0.20
CA GLY A 205 3.13 0.17 -0.30
C GLY A 205 3.72 0.92 0.90
N ARG A 206 3.81 0.30 2.09
CA ARG A 206 4.45 0.90 3.26
C ARG A 206 5.94 1.16 3.03
N LEU A 207 6.65 0.23 2.40
CA LEU A 207 8.07 0.40 2.10
C LEU A 207 8.29 1.51 1.07
N ALA A 208 7.45 1.57 0.03
CA ALA A 208 7.49 2.67 -0.93
C ALA A 208 7.25 4.02 -0.23
N ARG A 209 6.24 4.08 0.66
CA ARG A 209 5.94 5.31 1.39
C ARG A 209 7.12 5.80 2.22
N LEU A 210 7.78 4.90 2.96
CA LEU A 210 8.98 5.22 3.74
C LEU A 210 10.10 5.83 2.87
N PHE A 211 10.35 5.28 1.68
CA PHE A 211 11.34 5.87 0.77
C PHE A 211 10.93 7.26 0.27
N TYR A 212 9.64 7.48 0.03
CA TYR A 212 9.14 8.79 -0.34
C TYR A 212 9.30 9.81 0.79
N ASP A 213 8.99 9.43 2.02
CA ASP A 213 9.16 10.31 3.19
C ASP A 213 10.64 10.65 3.43
N ALA A 214 11.53 9.66 3.35
CA ALA A 214 12.98 9.90 3.47
C ALA A 214 13.52 10.79 2.33
N PHE A 215 12.99 10.62 1.10
CA PHE A 215 13.26 11.51 -0.03
C PHE A 215 12.83 12.94 0.29
N GLN A 216 11.57 13.13 0.71
CA GLN A 216 11.02 14.45 1.01
C GLN A 216 11.80 15.14 2.13
N LEU A 217 12.14 14.41 3.20
CA LEU A 217 12.96 14.91 4.31
C LEU A 217 14.35 15.39 3.83
N CYS A 218 15.07 14.56 3.06
CA CYS A 218 16.38 14.95 2.53
C CYS A 218 16.26 16.19 1.62
N ASN A 219 15.23 16.23 0.76
CA ASN A 219 15.05 17.28 -0.23
C ASN A 219 14.69 18.61 0.44
N LEU A 220 13.89 18.56 1.50
CA LEU A 220 13.54 19.68 2.37
C LEU A 220 14.77 20.37 2.96
N HIS A 221 15.79 19.58 3.33
CA HIS A 221 17.05 20.07 3.90
C HIS A 221 18.19 20.25 2.88
N SER A 222 17.83 20.29 1.59
CA SER A 222 18.75 20.46 0.44
C SER A 222 19.83 19.38 0.29
N ASP A 223 19.59 18.17 0.79
CA ASP A 223 20.52 17.04 0.65
C ASP A 223 20.30 16.28 -0.66
N LEU A 224 20.71 16.88 -1.77
CA LEU A 224 20.45 16.31 -3.09
C LEU A 224 21.14 14.95 -3.31
N ALA A 225 22.28 14.68 -2.66
CA ALA A 225 22.98 13.41 -2.76
C ALA A 225 22.12 12.24 -2.24
N ARG A 226 21.51 12.40 -1.05
CA ARG A 226 20.62 11.37 -0.48
C ARG A 226 19.22 11.41 -1.07
N SER A 227 18.68 12.59 -1.39
CA SER A 227 17.39 12.71 -2.08
C SER A 227 17.37 11.92 -3.38
N GLN A 228 18.44 11.95 -4.18
CA GLN A 228 18.50 11.16 -5.40
C GLN A 228 18.39 9.65 -5.13
N CYS A 229 19.03 9.16 -4.07
CA CYS A 229 19.00 7.75 -3.71
C CYS A 229 17.59 7.31 -3.26
N PHE A 230 16.96 8.07 -2.37
CA PHE A 230 15.61 7.74 -1.89
C PHE A 230 14.54 7.91 -2.98
N ALA A 231 14.69 8.90 -3.87
CA ALA A 231 13.83 9.05 -5.04
C ALA A 231 13.93 7.82 -5.98
N GLU A 232 15.14 7.30 -6.18
CA GLU A 232 15.34 6.06 -6.95
C GLU A 232 14.71 4.85 -6.25
N PHE A 233 14.86 4.70 -4.93
CA PHE A 233 14.23 3.60 -4.20
C PHE A 233 12.70 3.65 -4.22
N TYR A 234 12.12 4.84 -4.11
CA TYR A 234 10.68 5.01 -4.28
C TYR A 234 10.24 4.66 -5.71
N TYR A 235 10.95 5.16 -6.72
CA TYR A 235 10.69 4.85 -8.13
C TYR A 235 10.71 3.34 -8.39
N GLU A 236 11.76 2.64 -7.95
CA GLU A 236 11.88 1.19 -8.11
C GLU A 236 10.78 0.43 -7.35
N ALA A 237 10.45 0.85 -6.13
CA ALA A 237 9.35 0.24 -5.38
C ALA A 237 8.01 0.38 -6.12
N LYS A 238 7.70 1.57 -6.65
CA LYS A 238 6.49 1.84 -7.42
C LYS A 238 6.46 1.14 -8.77
N LEU A 239 7.58 1.13 -9.48
CA LEU A 239 7.73 0.36 -10.72
C LEU A 239 7.43 -1.12 -10.46
N ASN A 240 7.89 -1.63 -9.32
CA ASN A 240 7.68 -3.02 -8.94
C ASN A 240 6.24 -3.35 -8.52
N SER A 241 5.52 -2.42 -7.90
CA SER A 241 4.17 -2.66 -7.37
C SER A 241 3.01 -2.13 -8.22
N GLU A 242 3.28 -1.24 -9.17
CA GLU A 242 2.25 -0.55 -9.98
C GLU A 242 2.52 -0.61 -11.50
N GLY A 243 3.77 -0.90 -11.89
CA GLY A 243 4.22 -0.98 -13.28
C GLY A 243 4.57 0.37 -13.90
N ALA A 244 5.22 0.32 -15.07
CA ALA A 244 5.82 1.49 -15.74
C ALA A 244 4.81 2.57 -16.16
N GLY A 245 3.55 2.20 -16.32
CA GLY A 245 2.46 3.09 -16.73
C GLY A 245 1.66 3.68 -15.58
N SER A 246 2.13 3.62 -14.33
CA SER A 246 1.44 4.25 -13.20
C SER A 246 1.79 5.73 -13.08
N HIS A 247 0.86 6.53 -12.55
CA HIS A 247 1.10 7.97 -12.34
C HIS A 247 2.33 8.22 -11.47
N ASN A 248 2.46 7.48 -10.36
CA ASN A 248 3.58 7.62 -9.42
C ASN A 248 4.93 7.32 -10.08
N VAL A 249 4.99 6.33 -10.97
CA VAL A 249 6.22 5.97 -11.69
C VAL A 249 6.58 7.05 -12.70
N LEU A 250 5.60 7.53 -13.47
CA LEU A 250 5.79 8.55 -14.49
C LEU A 250 6.22 9.89 -13.89
N GLU A 251 5.60 10.30 -12.78
CA GLU A 251 5.95 11.51 -12.04
C GLU A 251 7.40 11.47 -11.55
N MET A 252 7.83 10.33 -11.01
CA MET A 252 9.16 10.18 -10.44
C MET A 252 10.29 10.04 -11.46
N LEU A 253 10.00 9.84 -12.75
CA LEU A 253 11.02 9.71 -13.80
C LEU A 253 11.96 10.93 -13.85
N ALA A 254 11.39 12.13 -13.76
CA ALA A 254 12.17 13.37 -13.76
C ALA A 254 12.73 13.69 -12.38
N VAL A 255 11.95 13.46 -11.31
CA VAL A 255 12.33 13.77 -9.93
C VAL A 255 13.55 12.96 -9.50
N ARG A 256 13.63 11.66 -9.82
CA ARG A 256 14.79 10.83 -9.48
C ARG A 256 16.10 11.29 -10.14
N GLN A 257 16.02 11.99 -11.27
CA GLN A 257 17.21 12.57 -11.92
C GLN A 257 17.53 13.96 -11.39
N ARG A 258 16.49 14.74 -11.06
CA ARG A 258 16.58 16.14 -10.64
C ARG A 258 15.68 16.38 -9.41
N PRO A 259 16.09 15.94 -8.20
CA PRO A 259 15.26 16.03 -6.99
C PRO A 259 14.72 17.43 -6.68
N GLN A 260 15.47 18.47 -7.07
CA GLN A 260 15.12 19.86 -6.87
C GLN A 260 13.88 20.35 -7.62
N ILE A 261 13.34 19.59 -8.57
CA ILE A 261 12.10 19.98 -9.27
C ILE A 261 10.84 19.65 -8.46
N HIS A 262 10.98 18.85 -7.41
CA HIS A 262 9.89 18.46 -6.53
C HIS A 262 9.62 19.56 -5.49
N ASP A 263 8.34 19.78 -5.16
CA ASP A 263 7.88 20.90 -4.31
C ASP A 263 8.46 20.89 -2.88
N SER A 264 8.97 19.75 -2.41
CA SER A 264 9.62 19.67 -1.10
C SER A 264 11.02 20.28 -1.06
N PHE A 265 11.62 20.68 -2.18
CA PHE A 265 13.03 21.08 -2.21
C PHE A 265 13.30 22.42 -1.50
N GLY A 266 14.37 22.46 -0.71
CA GLY A 266 15.08 23.71 -0.42
C GLY A 266 14.46 24.62 0.63
N ILE A 267 13.59 24.09 1.50
CA ILE A 267 13.02 24.82 2.64
C ILE A 267 14.12 25.22 3.62
N THR A 268 15.08 24.32 3.87
CA THR A 268 16.28 24.61 4.65
C THR A 268 17.56 24.06 3.98
N ASN A 269 18.72 24.37 4.55
CA ASN A 269 20.04 23.96 4.06
C ASN A 269 20.83 23.13 5.08
N ARG A 270 20.17 22.51 6.08
CA ARG A 270 20.85 21.82 7.20
C ARG A 270 21.79 20.69 6.75
N TRP A 271 21.44 20.00 5.66
CA TRP A 271 22.23 18.89 5.11
C TRP A 271 22.65 19.18 3.66
N LYS A 272 22.83 20.46 3.32
CA LYS A 272 23.07 20.89 1.95
C LYS A 272 24.19 20.09 1.27
N SER A 273 23.82 19.41 0.19
CA SER A 273 24.73 18.65 -0.66
C SER A 273 24.27 18.75 -2.12
N SER A 274 25.17 18.51 -3.06
CA SER A 274 24.85 18.31 -4.47
C SER A 274 24.86 16.83 -4.82
N VAL A 275 24.20 16.45 -5.91
CA VAL A 275 24.24 15.08 -6.44
C VAL A 275 25.67 14.58 -6.66
N LYS A 276 26.61 15.48 -6.98
CA LYS A 276 28.03 15.15 -7.22
C LYS A 276 28.80 14.86 -5.94
N ASP A 277 28.26 15.22 -4.77
CA ASP A 277 28.89 14.99 -3.47
C ASP A 277 28.60 13.58 -2.93
N ARG A 278 27.86 12.75 -3.68
CA ARG A 278 27.66 11.33 -3.35
C ARG A 278 29.02 10.60 -3.39
N PRO A 279 29.48 10.02 -2.26
CA PRO A 279 30.71 9.23 -2.24
C PRO A 279 30.64 7.98 -3.12
N GLU A 280 31.80 7.47 -3.50
CA GLU A 280 31.94 6.09 -3.96
C GLU A 280 32.01 5.16 -2.74
N PHE A 281 31.39 3.98 -2.84
CA PHE A 281 31.32 3.01 -1.75
C PHE A 281 31.97 1.71 -2.18
N ALA A 282 32.81 1.12 -1.34
CA ALA A 282 33.45 -0.16 -1.64
C ALA A 282 32.48 -1.34 -1.51
N ASN A 283 31.43 -1.18 -0.70
CA ASN A 283 30.42 -2.21 -0.43
C ASN A 283 29.07 -1.59 0.02
N VAL A 284 28.06 -2.45 0.13
CA VAL A 284 26.70 -2.05 0.51
C VAL A 284 26.61 -1.55 1.95
N ASP A 285 27.45 -2.03 2.87
CA ASP A 285 27.41 -1.62 4.27
C ASP A 285 27.95 -0.19 4.47
N GLU A 286 28.97 0.20 3.71
CA GLU A 286 29.43 1.59 3.63
C GLU A 286 28.35 2.50 3.05
N PHE A 287 27.70 2.08 1.97
CA PHE A 287 26.58 2.82 1.39
C PHE A 287 25.44 3.00 2.39
N ARG A 288 25.02 1.93 3.09
CA ARG A 288 23.96 1.98 4.09
C ARG A 288 24.30 2.89 5.27
N ARG A 289 25.54 2.84 5.78
CA ARG A 289 26.00 3.73 6.86
C ARG A 289 25.97 5.20 6.44
N TRP A 290 26.33 5.51 5.19
CA TRP A 290 26.25 6.87 4.67
C TRP A 290 24.80 7.32 4.44
N LEU A 291 23.98 6.48 3.82
CA LEU A 291 22.59 6.79 3.46
C LEU A 291 21.77 7.21 4.70
N TRP A 292 21.95 6.46 5.79
CA TRP A 292 21.21 6.67 7.04
C TRP A 292 21.97 7.49 8.10
N LYS A 293 22.98 8.26 7.68
CA LYS A 293 23.69 9.19 8.58
C LYS A 293 22.73 10.30 9.03
N TYR A 294 22.89 10.78 10.24
CA TYR A 294 22.18 11.92 10.80
C TYR A 294 23.21 12.83 11.48
#